data_AF-A0AAD9TH89-F1
#
_entry.id   AF-A0AAD9TH89-F1
#
_cell.length_a   1.000
_cell.length_b   1.000
_cell.length_c   1.000
_cell.angle_alpha   90.00
_cell.angle_beta   90.00
_cell.angle_gamma   90.00
#
_symmetry.space_group_name_H-M   'P 1'
#
loop_
_entity.id
_entity.type
_entity.pdbx_description
1 polymer ?
#
loop_
_entity_poly.entity_id
_entity_poly.type
_entity_poly.pdbx_seq_one_letter_code
_entity_poly.pdbx_strand_id
1 'polypeptide(L)'
;MVYCKGHTIVLKSVDASDKIKDHQYIYGFLKYVVNEVGEKNVMQIVTDNGSAFVKACNKLMKKYSLFWTSYTARCIDLIFEDIGKNDIVARVIHDARVVTNFIYNHGWLLS
;
A
#
# COMPACT_ATOMS: atom_id res chain seq x y z
N MET A 1 -6.28 -4.32 5.49
CA MET A 1 -6.50 -5.77 5.34
C MET A 1 -6.07 -6.45 6.61
N VAL A 2 -6.72 -7.54 7.00
CA VAL A 2 -6.36 -8.36 8.16
C VAL A 2 -6.20 -9.79 7.68
N TYR A 3 -5.12 -10.46 8.11
CA TYR A 3 -4.88 -11.86 7.84
C TYR A 3 -5.26 -12.68 9.06
N CYS A 4 -6.21 -13.60 8.92
CA CYS A 4 -6.69 -14.44 10.00
C CYS A 4 -7.10 -15.83 9.46
N LYS A 5 -6.68 -16.90 10.15
CA LYS A 5 -7.01 -18.30 9.82
C LYS A 5 -6.74 -18.70 8.36
N GLY A 6 -5.63 -18.23 7.77
CA GLY A 6 -5.28 -18.57 6.39
C GLY A 6 -5.96 -17.73 5.31
N HIS A 7 -6.79 -16.77 5.69
CA HIS A 7 -7.52 -15.92 4.76
C HIS A 7 -7.22 -14.43 5.01
N THR A 8 -7.21 -13.66 3.93
CA THR A 8 -7.14 -12.20 3.99
C THR A 8 -8.53 -11.61 3.84
N ILE A 9 -8.94 -10.79 4.80
CA ILE A 9 -10.20 -10.06 4.77
C ILE A 9 -9.96 -8.55 4.79
N VAL A 10 -10.81 -7.81 4.08
CA VAL A 10 -10.88 -6.35 4.23
C VAL A 10 -11.75 -6.06 5.43
N LEU A 11 -11.13 -5.71 6.56
CA LEU A 11 -11.88 -5.34 7.76
C LEU A 11 -12.59 -3.99 7.58
N LYS A 12 -11.86 -2.99 7.05
CA LYS A 12 -12.36 -1.63 6.91
C LYS A 12 -11.65 -0.92 5.76
N SER A 13 -12.40 -0.08 5.05
CA SER A 13 -11.90 0.91 4.09
C SER A 13 -12.52 2.26 4.45
N VAL A 14 -11.74 3.33 4.33
CA VAL A 14 -12.17 4.70 4.65
C VAL A 14 -11.71 5.59 3.52
N ASP A 15 -12.61 6.43 3.01
CA ASP A 15 -12.23 7.52 2.13
C ASP A 15 -11.55 8.61 2.95
N ALA A 16 -10.29 8.88 2.61
CA ALA A 16 -9.45 9.88 3.26
C ALA A 16 -8.97 10.95 2.27
N SER A 17 -9.67 11.12 1.14
CA SER A 17 -9.31 12.09 0.10
C SER A 17 -9.35 13.53 0.62
N ASP A 18 -10.35 13.87 1.43
CA ASP A 18 -10.52 15.20 2.02
C ASP A 18 -9.77 15.39 3.37
N LYS A 19 -8.89 14.45 3.73
CA LYS A 19 -8.18 14.48 5.02
C LYS A 19 -6.71 14.79 4.83
N ILE A 20 -6.17 15.63 5.71
CA ILE A 20 -4.73 15.76 5.86
C ILE A 20 -4.23 14.49 6.53
N LYS A 21 -3.53 13.65 5.78
CA LYS A 21 -3.01 12.33 6.20
C LYS A 21 -1.73 12.49 7.03
N ASP A 22 -1.80 13.31 8.08
CA ASP A 22 -0.68 13.50 9.00
C ASP A 22 -0.55 12.31 9.98
N HIS A 23 0.51 12.34 10.77
CA HIS A 23 0.80 11.31 11.76
C HIS A 23 -0.27 11.20 12.87
N GLN A 24 -1.03 12.27 13.16
CA GLN A 24 -2.07 12.26 14.19
C GLN A 24 -3.32 11.55 13.68
N TYR A 25 -3.75 11.88 12.46
CA TYR A 25 -4.85 11.22 11.78
C TYR A 25 -4.59 9.71 11.64
N ILE A 26 -3.41 9.34 11.14
CA ILE A 26 -3.01 7.94 10.98
C ILE A 26 -2.98 7.21 12.33
N TYR A 27 -2.39 7.83 13.36
CA TYR A 27 -2.36 7.24 14.71
C TYR A 27 -3.77 7.01 15.26
N GLY A 28 -4.67 8.00 15.11
CA GLY A 28 -6.06 7.89 15.55
C GLY A 28 -6.79 6.73 14.86
N PHE A 29 -6.61 6.62 13.55
CA PHE A 29 -7.20 5.54 12.76
C PHE A 29 -6.67 4.16 13.16
N LEU A 30 -5.34 3.99 13.25
CA LEU A 30 -4.75 2.71 13.65
C LEU A 30 -5.16 2.31 15.07
N LYS A 31 -5.17 3.26 16.00
CA LYS A 31 -5.64 3.04 17.38
C LYS A 31 -7.09 2.59 17.42
N TYR A 32 -7.95 3.21 16.62
CA TYR A 32 -9.35 2.83 16.51
C TYR A 32 -9.48 1.37 16.04
N VAL A 33 -8.76 0.97 15.00
CA VAL A 33 -8.75 -0.41 14.51
C VAL A 33 -8.23 -1.41 15.55
N VAL A 34 -7.14 -1.08 16.25
CA VAL A 34 -6.59 -1.95 17.32
C VAL A 34 -7.61 -2.15 18.45
N ASN A 35 -8.32 -1.10 18.84
CA ASN A 35 -9.35 -1.20 19.86
C ASN A 35 -10.57 -2.01 19.39
N GLU A 36 -10.97 -1.85 18.12
CA GLU A 36 -12.10 -2.57 17.52
C GLU A 36 -11.82 -4.08 17.40
N VAL A 37 -10.63 -4.45 16.93
CA VAL A 37 -10.19 -5.86 16.82
C VAL A 37 -9.85 -6.45 18.20
N GLY A 38 -9.45 -5.59 19.14
CA GLY A 38 -8.91 -5.96 20.44
C GLY A 38 -7.41 -6.17 20.38
N GLU A 39 -6.66 -5.53 21.29
CA GLU A 39 -5.19 -5.57 21.33
C GLU A 39 -4.61 -6.99 21.26
N LYS A 40 -5.19 -7.93 22.02
CA LYS A 40 -4.75 -9.33 22.07
C LYS A 40 -4.85 -10.08 20.74
N ASN A 41 -5.65 -9.56 19.80
CA ASN A 41 -5.90 -10.15 18.50
C ASN A 41 -5.06 -9.48 17.39
N VAL A 42 -4.28 -8.44 17.71
CA VAL A 42 -3.43 -7.73 16.75
C VAL A 42 -1.96 -8.05 17.02
N MET A 43 -1.39 -8.91 16.18
CA MET A 43 0.02 -9.30 16.30
C MET A 43 0.96 -8.31 15.59
N GLN A 44 0.58 -7.86 14.39
CA GLN A 44 1.45 -7.06 13.52
C GLN A 44 0.65 -6.03 12.75
N ILE A 45 1.24 -4.85 12.58
CA ILE A 45 0.77 -3.79 11.69
C ILE A 45 1.79 -3.60 10.57
N VAL A 46 1.30 -3.58 9.33
CA VAL A 46 2.10 -3.37 8.13
C VAL A 46 1.59 -2.11 7.41
N THR A 47 2.42 -1.08 7.29
CA THR A 47 2.09 0.21 6.65
C THR A 47 3.24 0.65 5.73
N ASP A 48 3.05 1.67 4.90
CA ASP A 48 4.16 2.24 4.15
C ASP A 48 5.21 2.91 5.07
N ASN A 49 6.37 3.21 4.49
CA ASN A 49 7.51 3.82 5.17
C ASN A 49 7.46 5.37 5.19
N GLY A 50 6.34 5.98 4.82
CA GLY A 50 6.16 7.43 4.86
C GLY A 50 6.32 7.98 6.28
N SER A 51 6.95 9.16 6.40
CA SER A 51 7.32 9.72 7.70
C SER A 51 6.14 9.87 8.68
N ALA A 52 4.94 10.12 8.16
CA ALA A 52 3.71 10.19 8.95
C ALA A 52 3.32 8.83 9.56
N PHE A 53 3.41 7.75 8.78
CA PHE A 53 3.15 6.38 9.23
C PHE A 53 4.21 5.90 10.23
N VAL A 54 5.48 6.19 9.97
CA VAL A 54 6.58 5.87 10.91
C VAL A 54 6.34 6.51 12.28
N LYS A 55 6.01 7.81 12.31
CA LYS A 55 5.70 8.52 13.56
C LYS A 55 4.47 7.95 14.27
N ALA A 56 3.41 7.67 13.53
CA ALA A 56 2.18 7.10 14.06
C ALA A 56 2.39 5.70 14.66
N CYS A 57 3.05 4.80 13.92
CA CYS A 57 3.32 3.43 14.36
C CYS A 57 4.29 3.37 15.55
N ASN A 58 5.33 4.21 15.55
CA ASN A 58 6.22 4.35 16.72
C ASN A 58 5.47 4.77 17.98
N LYS A 59 4.50 5.69 17.85
CA LYS A 59 3.65 6.09 18.99
C LYS A 59 2.71 4.96 19.41
N LEU A 60 2.25 4.14 18.47
CA LEU A 60 1.35 3.02 18.71
C LEU A 60 2.06 1.86 19.44
N MET A 61 3.27 1.50 19.01
CA MET A 61 4.09 0.45 19.65
C MET A 61 4.50 0.80 21.09
N LYS A 62 4.60 2.09 21.43
CA LYS A 62 4.83 2.52 22.82
C LYS A 62 3.63 2.28 23.73
N LYS A 63 2.44 2.11 23.16
CA LYS A 63 1.18 1.97 23.89
C LYS A 63 0.65 0.54 23.92
N TYR A 64 0.83 -0.20 22.84
CA TYR A 64 0.28 -1.54 22.66
C TYR A 64 1.42 -2.53 22.41
N SER A 65 1.29 -3.76 22.92
CA SER A 65 2.29 -4.82 22.69
C SER A 65 2.07 -5.45 21.30
N LEU A 66 2.51 -4.75 20.25
CA LEU A 66 2.40 -5.20 18.85
C LEU A 66 3.68 -4.92 18.05
N PHE A 67 3.86 -5.63 16.95
CA PHE A 67 4.96 -5.41 16.01
C PHE A 67 4.55 -4.48 14.87
N TRP A 68 5.48 -3.66 14.38
CA TRP A 68 5.31 -2.89 13.16
C TRP A 68 6.40 -3.26 12.16
N THR A 69 6.01 -3.38 10.89
CA THR A 69 6.93 -3.57 9.78
C THR A 69 6.54 -2.63 8.65
N SER A 70 7.51 -1.91 8.10
CA SER A 70 7.25 -1.10 6.93
C SER A 70 7.15 -1.98 5.69
N TYR A 71 6.15 -1.70 4.87
CA TYR A 71 6.00 -2.25 3.54
C TYR A 71 6.62 -1.28 2.54
N THR A 72 7.52 -1.80 1.71
CA THR A 72 8.17 -1.03 0.67
C THR A 72 7.72 -1.52 -0.71
N ALA A 73 6.49 -1.16 -1.11
CA ALA A 73 6.08 -1.27 -2.53
C ALA A 73 7.16 -0.67 -3.45
N ARG A 74 7.72 0.46 -3.01
CA ARG A 74 8.80 1.16 -3.71
C ARG A 74 10.05 0.30 -3.94
N CYS A 75 10.36 -0.69 -3.11
CA CYS A 75 11.49 -1.59 -3.40
C CYS A 75 11.19 -2.46 -4.63
N ILE A 76 9.95 -2.95 -4.75
CA ILE A 76 9.53 -3.72 -5.92
C ILE A 76 9.49 -2.82 -7.15
N ASP A 77 8.96 -1.59 -7.03
CA ASP A 77 8.94 -0.62 -8.12
C ASP A 77 10.35 -0.31 -8.62
N LEU A 78 11.32 -0.14 -7.72
CA LEU A 78 12.72 0.12 -8.09
C LEU A 78 13.37 -1.09 -8.77
N ILE A 79 13.08 -2.31 -8.30
CA ILE A 79 13.55 -3.54 -8.98
C ILE A 79 12.97 -3.61 -10.39
N PHE A 80 11.69 -3.31 -10.56
CA PHE A 80 11.06 -3.28 -11.88
C PHE A 80 11.57 -2.14 -12.76
N GLU A 81 11.88 -0.98 -12.18
CA GLU A 81 12.50 0.11 -12.91
C GLU A 81 13.88 -0.29 -13.43
N ASP A 82 14.66 -1.01 -12.62
CA ASP A 82 15.98 -1.51 -13.01
C ASP A 82 15.88 -2.60 -14.10
N ILE A 83 14.97 -3.56 -13.95
CA ILE A 83 14.68 -4.56 -14.98
C ILE A 83 14.23 -3.88 -16.28
N GLY A 84 13.41 -2.83 -16.18
CA GLY A 84 12.92 -2.05 -17.31
C GLY A 84 14.00 -1.28 -18.07
N LYS A 85 15.18 -1.06 -17.46
CA LYS A 85 16.34 -0.42 -18.11
C LYS A 85 17.13 -1.39 -19.00
N ASN A 86 16.92 -2.70 -18.90
CA ASN A 86 17.53 -3.65 -19.83
C ASN A 86 17.04 -3.41 -21.26
N ASP A 87 17.93 -3.32 -22.24
CA ASP A 87 17.59 -2.94 -23.62
C ASP A 87 16.51 -3.84 -24.26
N ILE A 88 16.57 -5.15 -24.01
CA ILE A 88 15.59 -6.10 -24.56
C ILE A 88 14.21 -5.84 -23.93
N VAL A 89 14.18 -5.67 -22.61
CA VAL A 89 12.95 -5.39 -21.86
C VAL A 89 12.38 -4.03 -22.24
N ALA A 90 13.22 -2.99 -22.34
CA ALA A 90 12.84 -1.64 -22.71
C ALA A 90 12.19 -1.61 -24.11
N ARG A 91 12.75 -2.35 -25.06
CA ARG A 91 12.17 -2.48 -26.41
C ARG A 91 10.78 -3.14 -26.38
N VAL A 92 10.63 -4.23 -25.64
CA VAL A 92 9.32 -4.90 -25.48
C VAL A 92 8.30 -3.96 -24.83
N ILE A 93 8.70 -3.23 -23.79
CA ILE A 93 7.84 -2.22 -23.13
C ILE A 93 7.43 -1.12 -24.12
N HIS A 94 8.37 -0.64 -24.95
CA HIS A 94 8.08 0.36 -25.98
C HIS A 94 7.04 -0.16 -26.98
N ASP A 95 7.25 -1.34 -27.56
CA ASP A 95 6.35 -1.90 -28.57
C ASP A 95 4.96 -2.17 -27.98
N ALA A 96 4.89 -2.68 -26.75
CA ALA A 96 3.64 -2.84 -26.01
C ALA A 96 2.93 -1.49 -25.79
N ARG A 97 3.65 -0.43 -25.45
CA ARG A 97 3.07 0.93 -25.29
C ARG A 97 2.51 1.46 -26.59
N VAL A 98 3.17 1.23 -27.73
CA VAL A 98 2.65 1.63 -29.05
C VAL A 98 1.30 0.97 -29.33
N VAL A 99 1.20 -0.35 -29.14
CA VAL A 99 -0.05 -1.10 -29.34
C VAL A 99 -1.13 -0.63 -28.36
N THR A 100 -0.77 -0.49 -27.08
CA THR A 100 -1.72 -0.09 -26.03
C THR A 100 -2.26 1.32 -26.29
N ASN A 101 -1.41 2.27 -26.69
CA ASN A 101 -1.83 3.62 -27.07
C ASN A 101 -2.73 3.62 -28.30
N PHE A 102 -2.43 2.78 -29.30
CA PHE A 102 -3.29 2.64 -30.47
C PHE A 102 -4.69 2.18 -30.05
N ILE A 103 -4.79 1.15 -29.22
CA ILE A 103 -6.06 0.62 -28.69
C ILE A 103 -6.83 1.70 -27.91
N TYR A 104 -6.20 2.36 -26.94
CA TYR A 104 -6.88 3.38 -26.12
C TYR A 104 -7.38 4.56 -26.95
N ASN A 105 -6.64 4.99 -27.97
CA ASN A 105 -7.04 6.11 -28.83
C ASN A 105 -8.11 5.73 -29.87
N HIS A 106 -8.28 4.43 -30.13
CA HIS A 106 -9.27 3.93 -31.09
C HIS A 106 -10.28 2.97 -30.43
N GLY A 107 -10.57 3.16 -29.14
CA GLY A 107 -11.49 2.28 -28.40
C GLY A 107 -12.89 2.16 -29.01
N TRP A 108 -13.31 3.15 -29.81
CA TRP A 108 -14.55 3.12 -30.60
C TRP A 108 -14.57 2.01 -31.67
N LEU A 109 -13.42 1.51 -32.12
CA LEU A 109 -13.32 0.37 -33.05
C LEU A 109 -13.60 -0.98 -32.37
N LEU A 110 -13.60 -1.01 -31.04
CA LEU A 110 -13.85 -2.21 -30.23
C LEU A 110 -15.28 -2.22 -29.64
N SER A 111 -16.11 -1.25 -30.04
CA SER A 111 -17.52 -1.10 -29.62
C SER A 111 -18.48 -1.81 -30.56
#